data_AF-A0A3M1EG63-F1
#
_entry.id   AF-A0A3M1EG63-F1
#
_cell.length_a   1.000
_cell.length_b   1.000
_cell.length_c   1.000
_cell.angle_alpha   90.00
_cell.angle_beta   90.00
_cell.angle_gamma   90.00
#
_symmetry.space_group_name_H-M   'P 1'
#
loop_
_entity.id
_entity.type
_entity.pdbx_description
1 polymer ?
#
loop_
_entity_poly.entity_id
_entity_poly.type
_entity_poly.pdbx_seq_one_letter_code
_entity_poly.pdbx_strand_id
1 'polypeptide(L)'
;MPPPLYLDTTIQLSKLFAPYVVRERIRHQLEGHPCVASRYTRMEYMRWLEPCVVLHQLLHEELARDPIMALSEVQARALLAFGRRRNKMLSILTWLHRYSSGDARIALFRLENLIEYQLAELFDAGVTELPDPIVCPLMDLRAIREDDEFRLEPDIPCRKGRMPCHIVEFLARHRVELQTLAKALATDYPKMAAACHRVLADPNEAQGSTCKTLGDVIIALQTPHNAILYTTDTSFDIICPTLGIQHIRELLP
;
A
#
# COMPACT_ATOMS: atom_id res chain seq x y z
N MET A 1 -27.59 -2.18 11.24
CA MET A 1 -26.49 -1.45 10.58
C MET A 1 -25.68 -2.47 9.81
N PRO A 2 -25.27 -2.17 8.56
CA PRO A 2 -24.43 -3.09 7.81
C PRO A 2 -23.07 -3.30 8.52
N PRO A 3 -22.42 -4.45 8.32
CA PRO A 3 -21.10 -4.70 8.92
C PRO A 3 -20.07 -3.68 8.40
N PRO A 4 -19.07 -3.28 9.21
CA PRO A 4 -18.00 -2.41 8.74
C PRO A 4 -17.21 -3.07 7.60
N LEU A 5 -16.76 -2.25 6.64
CA LEU A 5 -15.82 -2.66 5.61
C LEU A 5 -14.40 -2.37 6.08
N TYR A 6 -13.57 -3.40 6.18
CA TYR A 6 -12.13 -3.23 6.37
C TYR A 6 -11.51 -2.97 5.00
N LEU A 7 -11.00 -1.77 4.78
CA LEU A 7 -10.39 -1.38 3.51
C LEU A 7 -8.93 -1.78 3.51
N ASP A 8 -8.54 -2.69 2.62
CA ASP A 8 -7.13 -3.02 2.43
C ASP A 8 -6.37 -1.89 1.71
N THR A 9 -5.05 -2.08 1.56
CA THR A 9 -4.19 -1.11 0.90
C THR A 9 -4.60 -0.89 -0.56
N THR A 10 -5.06 -1.94 -1.26
CA THR A 10 -5.34 -1.91 -2.69
C THR A 10 -6.63 -1.15 -3.03
N ILE A 11 -7.68 -1.27 -2.21
CA ILE A 11 -8.91 -0.47 -2.31
C ILE A 11 -8.61 0.99 -2.02
N GLN A 12 -7.82 1.27 -0.98
CA GLN A 12 -7.44 2.64 -0.64
C GLN A 12 -6.69 3.33 -1.79
N LEU A 13 -5.79 2.61 -2.45
CA LEU A 13 -5.10 3.11 -3.64
C LEU A 13 -6.03 3.23 -4.86
N SER A 14 -6.95 2.29 -5.00
CA SER A 14 -7.90 2.27 -6.13
C SER A 14 -8.86 3.45 -6.08
N LYS A 15 -9.25 3.94 -4.90
CA LYS A 15 -9.98 5.21 -4.73
C LYS A 15 -9.30 6.39 -5.44
N LEU A 16 -7.99 6.34 -5.64
CA LEU A 16 -7.22 7.39 -6.31
C LEU A 16 -6.82 7.01 -7.75
N PHE A 17 -6.10 5.90 -7.90
CA PHE A 17 -5.37 5.57 -9.13
C PHE A 17 -6.18 4.72 -10.13
N ALA A 18 -7.28 4.10 -9.71
CA ALA A 18 -8.06 3.24 -10.60
C ALA A 18 -8.78 4.05 -11.71
N PRO A 19 -9.21 3.39 -12.80
CA PRO A 19 -10.10 4.00 -13.78
C PRO A 19 -11.40 4.52 -13.14
N TYR A 20 -12.00 5.55 -13.73
CA TYR A 20 -13.21 6.20 -13.20
C TYR A 20 -14.31 5.20 -12.83
N VAL A 21 -14.61 4.25 -13.72
CA VAL A 21 -15.66 3.24 -13.52
C VAL A 21 -15.39 2.40 -12.26
N VAL A 22 -14.14 2.02 -12.01
CA VAL A 22 -13.77 1.27 -10.80
C VAL A 22 -13.95 2.13 -9.56
N ARG A 23 -13.53 3.40 -9.60
CA ARG A 23 -13.67 4.33 -8.48
C ARG A 23 -15.13 4.56 -8.10
N GLU A 24 -16.01 4.69 -9.08
CA GLU A 24 -17.44 4.82 -8.83
C GLU A 24 -18.05 3.56 -8.21
N ARG A 25 -17.64 2.36 -8.65
CA ARG A 25 -18.08 1.11 -8.01
C ARG A 25 -17.60 1.02 -6.56
N ILE A 26 -16.33 1.34 -6.31
CA ILE A 26 -15.80 1.42 -4.93
C ILE A 26 -16.64 2.42 -4.13
N ARG A 27 -16.84 3.65 -4.63
CA ARG A 27 -17.64 4.68 -3.94
C ARG A 27 -19.04 4.18 -3.57
N HIS A 28 -19.72 3.52 -4.51
CA HIS A 28 -21.04 2.93 -4.26
C HIS A 28 -20.99 1.78 -3.25
N GLN A 29 -19.96 0.93 -3.30
CA GLN A 29 -19.79 -0.16 -2.34
C GLN A 29 -19.57 0.34 -0.91
N LEU A 30 -18.85 1.46 -0.75
CA LEU A 30 -18.61 2.08 0.56
C LEU A 30 -19.85 2.80 1.13
N GLU A 31 -20.82 3.16 0.28
CA GLU A 31 -21.99 3.92 0.70
C GLU A 31 -22.81 3.17 1.75
N GLY A 32 -23.13 3.85 2.86
CA GLY A 32 -23.89 3.29 3.98
C GLY A 32 -23.11 2.35 4.91
N HIS A 33 -21.84 2.04 4.63
CA HIS A 33 -21.00 1.19 5.47
C HIS A 33 -20.00 2.00 6.30
N PRO A 34 -19.84 1.73 7.60
CA PRO A 34 -18.68 2.20 8.34
C PRO A 34 -17.41 1.62 7.71
N CYS A 35 -16.42 2.45 7.42
CA CYS A 35 -15.15 2.00 6.86
C CYS A 35 -14.07 2.03 7.93
N VAL A 36 -13.26 0.97 8.00
CA VAL A 36 -12.15 0.83 8.94
C VAL A 36 -10.89 0.40 8.21
N ALA A 37 -9.72 0.72 8.76
CA ALA A 37 -8.43 0.19 8.30
C ALA A 37 -7.43 0.20 9.47
N SER A 38 -6.43 -0.68 9.47
CA SER A 38 -5.38 -0.62 10.49
C SER A 38 -4.29 0.41 10.15
N ARG A 39 -3.50 0.79 11.15
CA ARG A 39 -2.26 1.56 10.92
C ARG A 39 -1.26 0.81 10.05
N TYR A 40 -1.29 -0.52 10.02
CA TYR A 40 -0.44 -1.29 9.11
C TYR A 40 -0.86 -1.06 7.66
N THR A 41 -2.16 -1.11 7.37
CA THR A 41 -2.69 -0.74 6.05
C THR A 41 -2.32 0.68 5.67
N ARG A 42 -2.44 1.63 6.61
CA ARG A 42 -1.99 3.02 6.41
C ARG A 42 -0.51 3.10 6.06
N MET A 43 0.34 2.39 6.80
CA MET A 43 1.78 2.33 6.52
C MET A 43 2.07 1.77 5.12
N GLU A 44 1.39 0.72 4.69
CA GLU A 44 1.56 0.18 3.34
C GLU A 44 1.09 1.16 2.26
N TYR A 45 0.01 1.88 2.52
CA TYR A 45 -0.47 2.96 1.67
C TYR A 45 0.54 4.12 1.60
N MET A 46 1.03 4.62 2.73
CA MET A 46 1.98 5.74 2.81
C MET A 46 3.35 5.41 2.20
N ARG A 47 3.72 4.14 2.06
CA ARG A 47 4.89 3.72 1.27
C ARG A 47 4.80 4.09 -0.22
N TRP A 48 3.67 4.60 -0.70
CA TRP A 48 3.55 5.22 -2.01
C TRP A 48 4.12 6.64 -2.08
N LEU A 49 4.45 7.27 -0.96
CA LEU A 49 5.22 8.52 -0.96
C LEU A 49 6.59 8.35 -1.60
N GLU A 50 7.28 7.23 -1.36
CA GLU A 50 8.61 6.99 -1.92
C GLU A 50 8.66 7.07 -3.47
N PRO A 51 7.84 6.31 -4.22
CA PRO A 51 7.81 6.49 -5.67
C PRO A 51 7.30 7.87 -6.10
N CYS A 52 6.42 8.54 -5.34
CA CYS A 52 6.01 9.92 -5.66
C CYS A 52 7.18 10.90 -5.55
N VAL A 53 7.96 10.86 -4.47
CA VAL A 53 9.14 11.71 -4.24
C VAL A 53 10.20 11.47 -5.31
N VAL A 54 10.47 10.21 -5.66
CA VAL A 54 11.40 9.89 -6.75
C VAL A 54 10.91 10.46 -8.08
N LEU A 55 9.61 10.31 -8.40
CA LEU A 55 9.05 10.89 -9.63
C LEU A 55 9.08 12.42 -9.62
N HIS A 56 8.93 13.06 -8.46
CA HIS A 56 9.00 14.50 -8.32
C HIS A 56 10.40 15.01 -8.66
N GLN A 57 11.43 14.41 -8.06
CA GLN A 57 12.83 14.75 -8.36
C GLN A 57 13.15 14.57 -9.85
N LEU A 58 12.75 13.44 -10.44
CA LEU A 58 12.96 13.17 -11.86
C LEU A 58 12.24 14.19 -12.75
N LEU A 59 10.99 14.51 -12.43
CA LEU A 59 10.20 15.46 -13.21
C LEU A 59 10.75 16.87 -13.10
N HIS A 60 11.21 17.27 -11.91
CA HIS A 60 11.88 18.55 -11.69
C HIS A 60 13.18 18.65 -12.51
N GLU A 61 14.03 17.61 -12.50
CA GLU A 61 15.24 17.52 -13.33
C GLU A 61 14.94 17.66 -14.82
N GLU A 62 13.97 16.89 -15.34
CA GLU A 62 13.67 16.89 -16.77
C GLU A 62 12.94 18.17 -17.20
N LEU A 63 12.11 18.77 -16.34
CA LEU A 63 11.49 20.07 -16.59
C LEU A 63 12.52 21.18 -16.80
N ALA A 64 13.63 21.15 -16.06
CA ALA A 64 14.72 22.10 -16.23
C ALA A 64 15.45 21.93 -17.56
N ARG A 65 15.40 20.74 -18.18
CA ARG A 65 16.05 20.43 -19.46
C ARG A 65 15.15 20.68 -20.65
N ASP A 66 13.97 20.08 -20.66
CA ASP A 66 12.98 20.21 -21.73
C ASP A 66 11.55 20.07 -21.17
N PRO A 67 10.85 21.19 -20.95
CA PRO A 67 9.49 21.17 -20.41
C PRO A 67 8.46 20.41 -21.27
N ILE A 68 8.69 20.30 -22.58
CA ILE A 68 7.75 19.67 -23.51
C ILE A 68 7.89 18.14 -23.41
N MET A 69 9.12 17.65 -23.31
CA MET A 69 9.42 16.22 -23.30
C MET A 69 9.51 15.62 -21.90
N ALA A 70 9.61 16.43 -20.85
CA ALA A 70 9.92 16.00 -19.48
C ALA A 70 9.07 14.81 -19.00
N LEU A 71 7.74 14.87 -19.14
CA LEU A 71 6.88 13.80 -18.64
C LEU A 71 7.10 12.47 -19.37
N SER A 72 7.31 12.52 -20.69
CA SER A 72 7.61 11.35 -21.52
C SER A 72 8.99 10.75 -21.18
N GLU A 73 9.98 11.60 -20.93
CA GLU A 73 11.33 11.17 -20.54
C GLU A 73 11.33 10.52 -19.15
N VAL A 74 10.61 11.10 -18.18
CA VAL A 74 10.41 10.48 -16.86
C VAL A 74 9.74 9.11 -17.01
N GLN A 75 8.73 8.99 -17.88
CA GLN A 75 8.10 7.70 -18.14
C GLN A 75 9.07 6.68 -18.75
N ALA A 76 9.91 7.08 -19.71
CA ALA A 76 10.93 6.22 -20.30
C ALA A 76 11.95 5.76 -19.25
N ARG A 77 12.43 6.68 -18.40
CA ARG A 77 13.33 6.36 -17.26
C ARG A 77 12.63 5.42 -16.27
N ALA A 78 11.36 5.65 -15.95
CA ALA A 78 10.54 4.81 -15.07
C ALA A 78 10.46 3.36 -15.57
N LEU A 79 10.31 3.17 -16.88
CA LEU A 79 10.22 1.85 -17.53
C LEU A 79 11.55 1.09 -17.52
N LEU A 80 12.68 1.80 -17.68
CA LEU A 80 14.00 1.20 -17.82
C LEU A 80 14.70 0.93 -16.48
N ALA A 81 14.58 1.83 -15.50
CA ALA A 81 15.48 1.83 -14.35
C ALA A 81 14.89 1.24 -13.05
N PHE A 82 13.56 1.10 -12.93
CA PHE A 82 12.95 0.99 -11.59
C PHE A 82 12.47 -0.40 -11.17
N GLY A 83 12.85 -1.46 -11.88
CA GLY A 83 12.71 -2.86 -11.45
C GLY A 83 11.44 -3.18 -10.66
N ARG A 84 11.58 -3.48 -9.36
CA ARG A 84 10.47 -3.86 -8.44
C ARG A 84 9.47 -2.73 -8.11
N ARG A 85 9.79 -1.47 -8.41
CA ARG A 85 8.93 -0.29 -8.18
C ARG A 85 8.16 0.14 -9.41
N ARG A 86 8.44 -0.46 -10.57
CA ARG A 86 7.87 -0.12 -11.87
C ARG A 86 6.35 0.03 -11.81
N ASN A 87 5.63 -0.93 -11.25
CA ASN A 87 4.16 -0.90 -11.24
C ASN A 87 3.61 0.32 -10.49
N LYS A 88 4.18 0.66 -9.31
CA LYS A 88 3.75 1.83 -8.54
C LYS A 88 3.98 3.13 -9.31
N MET A 89 5.19 3.26 -9.88
CA MET A 89 5.54 4.44 -10.67
C MET A 89 4.65 4.58 -11.90
N LEU A 90 4.35 3.48 -12.60
CA LEU A 90 3.46 3.50 -13.75
C LEU A 90 2.02 3.88 -13.38
N SER A 91 1.51 3.43 -12.24
CA SER A 91 0.19 3.86 -11.74
C SER A 91 0.16 5.37 -11.49
N ILE A 92 1.20 5.92 -10.84
CA ILE A 92 1.31 7.37 -10.59
C ILE A 92 1.45 8.14 -11.90
N LEU A 93 2.32 7.70 -12.82
CA LEU A 93 2.50 8.33 -14.12
C LEU A 93 1.23 8.29 -14.98
N THR A 94 0.52 7.17 -14.99
CA THR A 94 -0.78 7.05 -15.70
C THR A 94 -1.79 8.04 -15.14
N TRP A 95 -1.83 8.19 -13.81
CA TRP A 95 -2.65 9.21 -13.15
C TRP A 95 -2.21 10.64 -13.54
N LEU A 96 -0.91 10.92 -13.52
CA LEU A 96 -0.37 12.22 -13.94
C LEU A 96 -0.74 12.54 -15.38
N HIS A 97 -0.50 11.65 -16.34
CA HIS A 97 -0.89 11.86 -17.75
C HIS A 97 -2.39 12.17 -17.89
N ARG A 98 -3.24 11.44 -17.18
CA ARG A 98 -4.69 11.63 -17.22
C ARG A 98 -5.11 13.01 -16.71
N TYR A 99 -4.49 13.51 -15.63
CA TYR A 99 -4.92 14.73 -14.93
C TYR A 99 -4.09 15.98 -15.23
N SER A 100 -3.04 15.84 -16.04
CA SER A 100 -2.21 16.95 -16.54
C SER A 100 -2.40 17.21 -18.04
N SER A 101 -3.17 16.36 -18.74
CA SER A 101 -3.27 16.41 -20.20
C SER A 101 -1.90 16.33 -20.91
N GLY A 102 -0.91 15.70 -20.26
CA GLY A 102 0.46 15.59 -20.76
C GLY A 102 1.37 16.79 -20.44
N ASP A 103 0.88 17.86 -19.82
CA ASP A 103 1.68 19.02 -19.45
C ASP A 103 2.54 18.71 -18.21
N ALA A 104 3.86 18.78 -18.36
CA ALA A 104 4.80 18.43 -17.30
C ALA A 104 4.74 19.38 -16.09
N ARG A 105 4.41 20.66 -16.27
CA ARG A 105 4.29 21.63 -15.17
C ARG A 105 3.03 21.36 -14.36
N ILE A 106 1.91 21.06 -15.05
CA ILE A 106 0.67 20.64 -14.38
C ILE A 106 0.89 19.30 -13.67
N ALA A 107 1.63 18.36 -14.28
CA ALA A 107 1.99 17.11 -13.65
C ALA A 107 2.83 17.31 -12.38
N LEU A 108 3.82 18.19 -12.40
CA LEU A 108 4.62 18.51 -11.21
C LEU A 108 3.74 19.07 -10.10
N PHE A 109 2.93 20.09 -10.38
CA PHE A 109 1.99 20.66 -9.41
C PHE A 109 1.02 19.60 -8.84
N ARG A 110 0.51 18.69 -9.68
CA ARG A 110 -0.37 17.59 -9.23
C ARG A 110 0.38 16.62 -8.32
N LEU A 111 1.63 16.31 -8.63
CA LEU A 111 2.46 15.42 -7.85
C LEU A 111 2.83 16.02 -6.49
N GLU A 112 3.15 17.31 -6.45
CA GLU A 112 3.38 18.08 -5.21
C GLU A 112 2.15 18.02 -4.31
N ASN A 113 0.96 18.35 -4.84
CA ASN A 113 -0.29 18.26 -4.09
C ASN A 113 -0.58 16.83 -3.60
N LEU A 114 -0.22 15.83 -4.40
CA LEU A 114 -0.39 14.43 -4.04
C LEU A 114 0.50 14.04 -2.84
N ILE A 115 1.75 14.50 -2.86
CA ILE A 115 2.75 14.26 -1.81
C ILE A 115 2.39 15.02 -0.52
N GLU A 116 2.05 16.30 -0.63
CA GLU A 116 1.82 17.18 0.52
C GLU A 116 0.48 16.91 1.22
N TYR A 117 -0.59 16.62 0.47
CA TYR A 117 -1.95 16.60 1.01
C TYR A 117 -2.70 15.31 0.67
N GLN A 118 -2.85 15.00 -0.63
CA GLN A 118 -3.93 14.10 -1.04
C GLN A 118 -3.74 12.65 -0.57
N LEU A 119 -2.51 12.13 -0.50
CA LEU A 119 -2.31 10.75 -0.04
C LEU A 119 -2.85 10.56 1.38
N ALA A 120 -2.42 11.39 2.33
CA ALA A 120 -2.87 11.26 3.72
C ALA A 120 -4.38 11.52 3.85
N GLU A 121 -4.86 12.62 3.28
CA GLU A 121 -6.28 13.01 3.37
C GLU A 121 -7.22 11.95 2.75
N LEU A 122 -6.86 11.39 1.60
CA LEU A 122 -7.70 10.40 0.92
C LEU A 122 -7.74 9.05 1.64
N PHE A 123 -6.66 8.69 2.35
CA PHE A 123 -6.66 7.52 3.21
C PHE A 123 -7.62 7.72 4.40
N ASP A 124 -7.51 8.86 5.08
CA ASP A 124 -8.24 9.17 6.31
C ASP A 124 -9.72 9.52 6.03
N ALA A 125 -10.06 9.96 4.80
CA ALA A 125 -11.41 10.35 4.41
C ALA A 125 -12.43 9.21 4.58
N GLY A 126 -13.26 9.34 5.63
CA GLY A 126 -14.35 8.42 5.93
C GLY A 126 -13.92 7.08 6.53
N VAL A 127 -12.66 6.97 6.99
CA VAL A 127 -12.07 5.72 7.49
C VAL A 127 -11.71 5.88 8.96
N THR A 128 -12.21 4.96 9.78
CA THR A 128 -11.82 4.88 11.18
C THR A 128 -10.59 3.99 11.32
N GLU A 129 -9.49 4.57 11.79
CA GLU A 129 -8.25 3.83 12.03
C GLU A 129 -8.40 2.90 13.26
N LEU A 130 -8.00 1.63 13.09
CA LEU A 130 -8.02 0.64 14.17
C LEU A 130 -6.73 0.69 15.00
N PRO A 131 -6.80 0.36 16.31
CA PRO A 131 -5.62 0.20 17.14
C PRO A 131 -4.62 -0.77 16.52
N ASP A 132 -3.33 -0.43 16.56
CA ASP A 132 -2.31 -1.23 15.92
C ASP A 132 -1.41 -1.96 16.93
N PRO A 133 -1.42 -3.30 16.94
CA PRO A 133 -0.56 -4.10 17.81
C PRO A 133 0.90 -4.20 17.33
N ILE A 134 1.25 -3.73 16.12
CA ILE A 134 2.60 -3.87 15.55
C ILE A 134 3.48 -2.66 15.89
N VAL A 135 2.90 -1.47 16.03
CA VAL A 135 3.57 -0.21 16.37
C VAL A 135 4.78 0.03 15.46
N CYS A 136 4.57 -0.01 14.15
CA CYS A 136 5.65 0.15 13.18
C CYS A 136 6.08 1.63 13.06
N PRO A 137 7.36 2.00 13.25
CA PRO A 137 7.81 3.38 13.09
C PRO A 137 7.55 4.00 11.71
N LEU A 138 7.39 3.16 10.68
CA LEU A 138 7.03 3.61 9.33
C LEU A 138 5.55 4.01 9.20
N MET A 139 4.74 3.87 10.24
CA MET A 139 3.36 4.37 10.26
C MET A 139 3.29 5.89 10.22
N ASP A 140 4.33 6.54 10.73
CA ASP A 140 4.44 8.00 10.75
C ASP A 140 5.22 8.51 9.52
N LEU A 141 5.33 7.68 8.48
CA LEU A 141 5.99 8.04 7.22
C LEU A 141 5.25 9.20 6.55
N ARG A 142 5.97 10.30 6.34
CA ARG A 142 5.50 11.53 5.71
C ARG A 142 6.59 12.09 4.80
N ALA A 143 6.17 12.91 3.85
CA ALA A 143 7.09 13.74 3.09
C ALA A 143 7.26 15.09 3.80
N ILE A 144 8.50 15.55 3.89
CA ILE A 144 8.86 16.89 4.33
C ILE A 144 9.41 17.64 3.13
N ARG A 145 8.91 18.84 2.90
CA ARG A 145 9.45 19.75 1.89
C ARG A 145 10.62 20.52 2.47
N GLU A 146 11.75 20.49 1.76
CA GLU A 146 12.92 21.31 2.01
C GLU A 146 13.29 22.00 0.71
N ASP A 147 13.14 23.31 0.68
CA ASP A 147 13.24 24.12 -0.54
C ASP A 147 12.29 23.59 -1.65
N ASP A 148 12.86 23.16 -2.77
CA ASP A 148 12.17 22.60 -3.93
C ASP A 148 12.23 21.07 -3.97
N GLU A 149 12.65 20.41 -2.90
CA GLU A 149 12.75 18.95 -2.81
C GLU A 149 11.89 18.36 -1.71
N PHE A 150 11.50 17.09 -1.89
CA PHE A 150 10.88 16.30 -0.85
C PHE A 150 11.84 15.26 -0.31
N ARG A 151 11.86 15.12 1.01
CA ARG A 151 12.49 13.99 1.69
C ARG A 151 11.47 13.24 2.54
N LEU A 152 11.74 11.97 2.80
CA LEU A 152 10.87 11.15 3.65
C LEU A 152 11.34 11.17 5.10
N GLU A 153 10.40 11.28 6.01
CA GLU A 153 10.62 11.08 7.45
C GLU A 153 9.62 10.06 8.00
N PRO A 154 9.99 9.19 8.94
CA PRO A 154 11.36 9.03 9.43
C PRO A 154 12.22 8.25 8.43
N ASP A 155 13.48 8.65 8.25
CA ASP A 155 14.45 7.90 7.44
C ASP A 155 14.97 6.69 8.21
N ILE A 156 14.08 5.72 8.43
CA ILE A 156 14.40 4.48 9.16
C ILE A 156 14.32 3.31 8.18
N PRO A 157 15.46 2.67 7.85
CA PRO A 157 15.44 1.51 6.99
C PRO A 157 14.82 0.33 7.74
N CYS A 158 13.74 -0.24 7.20
CA CYS A 158 13.15 -1.51 7.69
C CYS A 158 14.11 -2.68 7.44
N ARG A 159 14.94 -2.96 8.43
CA ARG A 159 15.93 -4.05 8.43
C ARG A 159 15.69 -4.97 9.63
N LYS A 160 15.92 -6.26 9.41
CA LYS A 160 15.87 -7.30 10.44
C LYS A 160 16.81 -6.94 11.60
N GLY A 161 16.33 -7.09 12.83
CA GLY A 161 17.05 -6.81 14.07
C GLY A 161 17.29 -5.33 14.39
N ARG A 162 16.82 -4.40 13.53
CA ARG A 162 17.04 -2.95 13.72
C ARG A 162 15.76 -2.13 13.80
N MET A 163 14.62 -2.72 13.46
CA MET A 163 13.34 -2.03 13.48
C MET A 163 12.67 -2.24 14.85
N PRO A 164 12.41 -1.17 15.64
CA PRO A 164 11.67 -1.27 16.89
C PRO A 164 10.17 -1.38 16.59
N CYS A 165 9.74 -2.53 16.09
CA CYS A 165 8.32 -2.85 15.90
C CYS A 165 8.00 -4.24 16.47
N HIS A 166 6.73 -4.44 16.80
CA HIS A 166 6.20 -5.59 17.51
C HIS A 166 5.69 -6.68 16.55
N ILE A 167 6.23 -6.74 15.32
CA ILE A 167 5.77 -7.70 14.32
C ILE A 167 6.09 -9.15 14.72
N VAL A 168 7.19 -9.35 15.44
CA VAL A 168 7.62 -10.66 15.94
C VAL A 168 6.60 -11.18 16.94
N GLU A 169 6.23 -10.37 17.93
CA GLU A 169 5.24 -10.67 18.96
C GLU A 169 3.83 -10.80 18.39
N PHE A 170 3.50 -9.98 17.39
CA PHE A 170 2.23 -10.08 16.67
C PHE A 170 2.11 -11.44 15.98
N LEU A 171 3.05 -11.80 15.10
CA LEU A 171 2.98 -13.05 14.36
C LEU A 171 3.16 -14.29 15.25
N ALA A 172 3.93 -14.20 16.34
CA ALA A 172 4.06 -15.28 17.31
C ALA A 172 2.71 -15.63 17.98
N ARG A 173 1.83 -14.64 18.21
CA ARG A 173 0.48 -14.85 18.77
C ARG A 173 -0.48 -15.53 17.78
N HIS A 174 -0.22 -15.41 16.48
CA HIS A 174 -1.03 -16.00 15.40
C HIS A 174 -0.39 -17.28 14.81
N ARG A 175 0.31 -18.05 15.64
CA ARG A 175 1.07 -19.23 15.18
C ARG A 175 0.17 -20.28 14.52
N VAL A 176 -1.04 -20.49 15.03
CA VAL A 176 -1.98 -21.50 14.50
C VAL A 176 -2.48 -21.09 13.11
N GLU A 177 -2.85 -19.83 12.97
CA GLU A 177 -3.29 -19.21 11.73
C GLU A 177 -2.18 -19.27 10.67
N LEU A 178 -0.94 -18.94 11.05
CA LEU A 178 0.22 -19.04 10.16
C LEU A 178 0.50 -20.48 9.70
N GLN A 179 0.30 -21.49 10.56
CA GLN A 179 0.44 -22.90 10.17
C GLN A 179 -0.60 -23.31 9.14
N THR A 180 -1.85 -22.91 9.34
CA THR A 180 -2.95 -23.21 8.41
C THR A 180 -2.74 -22.51 7.08
N LEU A 181 -2.39 -21.22 7.11
CA LEU A 181 -2.08 -20.44 5.92
C LEU A 181 -0.87 -20.98 5.15
N ALA A 182 0.20 -21.40 5.83
CA ALA A 182 1.38 -21.96 5.17
C ALA A 182 1.02 -23.16 4.29
N LYS A 183 0.08 -24.00 4.73
CA LYS A 183 -0.43 -25.14 3.95
C LYS A 183 -1.33 -24.68 2.81
N ALA A 184 -2.29 -23.79 3.08
CA ALA A 184 -3.26 -23.32 2.08
C ALA A 184 -2.61 -22.54 0.93
N LEU A 185 -1.57 -21.76 1.23
CA LEU A 185 -0.89 -20.90 0.27
C LEU A 185 0.22 -21.63 -0.54
N ALA A 186 0.52 -22.90 -0.23
CA ALA A 186 1.70 -23.58 -0.76
C ALA A 186 1.73 -23.67 -2.29
N THR A 187 0.55 -23.79 -2.92
CA THR A 187 0.41 -23.95 -4.37
C THR A 187 0.42 -22.60 -5.08
N ASP A 188 -0.51 -21.71 -4.74
CA ASP A 188 -0.74 -20.47 -5.50
C ASP A 188 0.19 -19.32 -5.07
N TYR A 189 0.63 -19.32 -3.81
CA TYR A 189 1.48 -18.27 -3.23
C TYR A 189 2.69 -18.86 -2.48
N PRO A 190 3.56 -19.67 -3.14
CA PRO A 190 4.62 -20.43 -2.49
C PRO A 190 5.64 -19.56 -1.74
N LYS A 191 5.86 -18.31 -2.19
CA LYS A 191 6.74 -17.36 -1.49
C LYS A 191 6.16 -16.90 -0.15
N MET A 192 4.85 -16.70 -0.09
CA MET A 192 4.12 -16.33 1.12
C MET A 192 4.05 -17.53 2.07
N ALA A 193 3.75 -18.72 1.56
CA ALA A 193 3.82 -19.98 2.32
C ALA A 193 5.20 -20.21 2.94
N ALA A 194 6.27 -20.06 2.16
CA ALA A 194 7.64 -20.16 2.64
C ALA A 194 7.98 -19.09 3.69
N ALA A 195 7.43 -17.88 3.55
CA ALA A 195 7.57 -16.83 4.55
C ALA A 195 6.89 -17.22 5.88
N CYS A 196 5.67 -17.77 5.84
CA CYS A 196 5.01 -18.33 7.02
C CYS A 196 5.88 -19.41 7.68
N HIS A 197 6.40 -20.37 6.90
CA HIS A 197 7.27 -21.42 7.43
C HIS A 197 8.54 -20.88 8.11
N ARG A 198 9.18 -19.84 7.55
CA ARG A 198 10.33 -19.20 8.18
C ARG A 198 9.97 -18.58 9.53
N VAL A 199 8.87 -17.83 9.60
CA VAL A 199 8.40 -17.22 10.87
C VAL A 199 7.99 -18.27 11.90
N LEU A 200 7.40 -19.38 11.46
CA LEU A 200 7.04 -20.50 12.33
C LEU A 200 8.27 -21.23 12.90
N ALA A 201 9.37 -21.28 12.15
CA ALA A 201 10.63 -21.86 12.59
C ALA A 201 11.41 -20.91 13.50
N ASP A 202 11.47 -19.62 13.15
CA ASP A 202 12.09 -18.55 13.95
C ASP A 202 11.24 -17.27 13.85
N PRO A 203 10.54 -16.86 14.92
CA PRO A 203 9.74 -15.64 14.93
C PRO A 203 10.52 -14.37 14.54
N ASN A 204 11.84 -14.33 14.77
CA ASN A 204 12.66 -13.18 14.39
C ASN A 204 12.78 -13.00 12.87
N GLU A 205 12.46 -14.04 12.08
CA GLU A 205 12.37 -13.94 10.62
C GLU A 205 11.20 -13.05 10.15
N ALA A 206 10.27 -12.65 11.03
CA ALA A 206 9.13 -11.81 10.69
C ALA A 206 9.51 -10.43 10.13
N GLN A 207 10.68 -9.89 10.50
CA GLN A 207 11.06 -8.52 10.16
C GLN A 207 11.59 -8.35 8.73
N GLY A 208 11.67 -7.10 8.25
CA GLY A 208 12.28 -6.76 6.98
C GLY A 208 11.48 -7.24 5.76
N SER A 209 12.13 -7.97 4.84
CA SER A 209 11.48 -8.44 3.60
C SER A 209 10.39 -9.49 3.84
N THR A 210 10.47 -10.25 4.93
CA THR A 210 9.44 -11.23 5.29
C THR A 210 8.13 -10.53 5.66
N CYS A 211 8.18 -9.49 6.50
CA CYS A 211 7.01 -8.64 6.79
C CYS A 211 6.36 -8.10 5.50
N LYS A 212 7.17 -7.63 4.54
CA LYS A 212 6.65 -7.18 3.23
C LYS A 212 5.99 -8.29 2.43
N THR A 213 6.48 -9.53 2.54
CA THR A 213 5.92 -10.69 1.85
C THR A 213 4.64 -11.19 2.51
N LEU A 214 4.50 -10.96 3.82
CA LEU A 214 3.34 -11.35 4.64
C LEU A 214 2.34 -10.20 4.81
N GLY A 215 2.42 -9.11 4.03
CA GLY A 215 1.57 -7.92 4.18
C GLY A 215 0.08 -8.28 4.20
N ASP A 216 -0.39 -9.04 3.20
CA ASP A 216 -1.79 -9.47 3.09
C ASP A 216 -2.21 -10.37 4.26
N VAL A 217 -1.32 -11.26 4.71
CA VAL A 217 -1.57 -12.10 5.90
C VAL A 217 -1.73 -11.23 7.14
N ILE A 218 -0.86 -10.23 7.32
CA ILE A 218 -0.93 -9.30 8.45
C ILE A 218 -2.23 -8.50 8.40
N ILE A 219 -2.63 -7.99 7.24
CA ILE A 219 -3.88 -7.27 7.04
C ILE A 219 -5.09 -8.15 7.39
N ALA A 220 -5.11 -9.40 6.91
CA ALA A 220 -6.19 -10.32 7.23
C ALA A 220 -6.26 -10.60 8.74
N LEU A 221 -5.12 -10.86 9.39
CA LEU A 221 -5.07 -11.09 10.84
C LEU A 221 -5.47 -9.87 11.68
N GLN A 222 -5.35 -8.65 11.14
CA GLN A 222 -5.80 -7.42 11.79
C GLN A 222 -7.27 -7.07 11.48
N THR A 223 -7.92 -7.79 10.57
CA THR A 223 -9.32 -7.54 10.22
C THR A 223 -10.22 -8.02 11.35
N PRO A 224 -11.07 -7.16 11.94
CA PRO A 224 -12.01 -7.58 12.97
C PRO A 224 -12.97 -8.66 12.45
N HIS A 225 -13.29 -9.66 13.26
CA HIS A 225 -14.19 -10.75 12.86
C HIS A 225 -15.61 -10.30 12.46
N ASN A 226 -16.04 -9.12 12.90
CA ASN A 226 -17.33 -8.53 12.53
C ASN A 226 -17.24 -7.60 11.30
N ALA A 227 -16.07 -7.43 10.70
CA ALA A 227 -15.85 -6.65 9.50
C ALA A 227 -15.74 -7.55 8.27
N ILE A 228 -16.03 -6.98 7.10
CA ILE A 228 -15.80 -7.61 5.81
C ILE A 228 -14.55 -6.99 5.18
N LEU A 229 -13.55 -7.80 4.85
CA LEU A 229 -12.35 -7.33 4.16
C LEU A 229 -12.69 -6.98 2.71
N TYR A 230 -12.46 -5.74 2.29
CA TYR A 230 -12.64 -5.30 0.91
C TYR A 230 -11.28 -5.07 0.25
N THR A 231 -11.06 -5.72 -0.90
CA THR A 231 -9.76 -5.79 -1.57
C THR A 231 -9.89 -5.88 -3.09
N THR A 232 -8.83 -5.59 -3.83
CA THR A 232 -8.67 -5.98 -5.25
C THR A 232 -7.68 -7.15 -5.43
N ASP A 233 -6.98 -7.57 -4.36
CA ASP A 233 -5.95 -8.60 -4.42
C ASP A 233 -6.56 -10.00 -4.35
N THR A 234 -6.07 -10.87 -5.23
CA THR A 234 -6.53 -12.25 -5.34
C THR A 234 -5.99 -13.14 -4.23
N SER A 235 -4.96 -12.72 -3.48
CA SER A 235 -4.40 -13.50 -2.36
C SER A 235 -5.43 -13.73 -1.25
N PHE A 236 -6.32 -12.76 -1.03
CA PHE A 236 -7.38 -12.83 -0.04
C PHE A 236 -8.45 -13.88 -0.35
N ASP A 237 -8.59 -14.35 -1.59
CA ASP A 237 -9.49 -15.46 -1.94
C ASP A 237 -9.06 -16.78 -1.29
N ILE A 238 -7.78 -16.90 -0.92
CA ILE A 238 -7.27 -18.05 -0.16
C ILE A 238 -7.13 -17.67 1.32
N ILE A 239 -6.56 -16.50 1.62
CA ILE A 239 -6.28 -16.09 3.02
C ILE A 239 -7.56 -15.98 3.84
N CYS A 240 -8.57 -15.24 3.35
CA CYS A 240 -9.77 -14.94 4.13
C CYS A 240 -10.58 -16.20 4.45
N PRO A 241 -10.92 -17.08 3.49
CA PRO A 241 -11.62 -18.33 3.81
C PRO A 241 -10.83 -19.24 4.76
N THR A 242 -9.49 -19.28 4.61
CA THR A 242 -8.61 -20.06 5.49
C THR A 242 -8.67 -19.58 6.94
N LEU A 243 -8.87 -18.28 7.16
CA LEU A 243 -8.97 -17.65 8.48
C LEU A 243 -10.43 -17.51 8.97
N GLY A 244 -11.42 -17.91 8.17
CA GLY A 244 -12.84 -17.70 8.49
C GLY A 244 -13.25 -16.23 8.47
N ILE A 245 -12.56 -15.40 7.67
CA ILE A 245 -12.86 -13.98 7.49
C ILE A 245 -13.74 -13.81 6.25
N GLN A 246 -14.78 -12.98 6.34
CA GLN A 246 -15.57 -12.60 5.18
C GLN A 246 -14.83 -11.57 4.34
N HIS A 247 -14.86 -11.72 3.02
CA HIS A 247 -14.25 -10.75 2.12
C HIS A 247 -15.07 -10.49 0.87
N ILE A 248 -14.86 -9.31 0.28
CA ILE A 248 -15.36 -8.90 -1.02
C ILE A 248 -14.13 -8.57 -1.87
N ARG A 249 -14.07 -9.12 -3.08
CA ARG A 249 -13.04 -8.77 -4.07
C ARG A 249 -13.63 -7.88 -5.15
N GLU A 250 -13.13 -6.66 -5.26
CA GLU A 250 -13.38 -5.75 -6.37
C GLU A 250 -12.61 -6.22 -7.61
N LEU A 251 -13.33 -6.49 -8.69
CA LEU A 251 -12.71 -6.92 -9.94
C LEU A 251 -12.20 -5.71 -10.73
N LEU A 252 -10.90 -5.67 -10.92
CA LEU A 252 -10.28 -4.74 -11.85
C LEU A 252 -10.46 -5.26 -13.30
N PRO A 253 -10.73 -4.37 -14.27
CA PRO A 253 -10.86 -4.74 -15.68
C PRO A 253 -9.55 -5.23 -16.30
#